data_AF-A0A437SUH9-F1
#
_entry.id   AF-A0A437SUH9-F1
#
_cell.length_a   1.000
_cell.length_b   1.000
_cell.length_c   1.000
_cell.angle_alpha   90.00
_cell.angle_beta   90.00
_cell.angle_gamma   90.00
#
_symmetry.space_group_name_H-M   'P 1'
#
loop_
_entity.id
_entity.type
_entity.pdbx_description
1 polymer ?
#
loop_
_entity_poly.entity_id
_entity_poly.type
_entity_poly.pdbx_seq_one_letter_code
_entity_poly.pdbx_strand_id
1 'polypeptide(L)'
;MHRFRKIALALVAGATLASCFSLTVRAKTSKQVSNSQINQYLKHASLNDKIGQMFIARTPQNLGQAEKDAVKYNLGGYIVYDADLADLTQKQFAHKIANYQTDSKIPLLIGIDQEGGQVSRLTHSGLVKQNGDQFKFPREQYQNAEDSSTGSGMKAAVNYAKKNATLLHQLGINWNFAPDADYSDDPESFIYQRGFGGVKGKKSYKAVADYIKQVVPAWQHDHYVAATLKHFPGYGDAADTHTGFAHVTKSKAAILKQDALPFKVGINKGADAVMVTHVIYDKIDPKYPASLSKKMNTLLRKNCHFNGVVVTDAMEMGAIQNFAKKHHVNADVLAVKAGNDMIMSANYRSGIAAIAKAVKKKQISESQINASVKRILTMKNKLHLLSAADLKVKPDKRSFFSLKSVKYHNGQATIAGQAKKNAKITLRDNSNNQVVKSVKADRKGKFTLTLAQKPQVQSYFLTSPDFVGVNLAVKAKTGNSVDSFLLDSVSYNKKHTQATISGQVPDSGAEGSLTVNYLDANTGKKITSAVVGKDGKFSAQVPLTKSSQNIDVAISGYRDLLVVLQSK
;
A
#
# COMPACT_ATOMS: atom_id res chain seq x y z
N MET A 1 -81.16 -28.01 -14.68
CA MET A 1 -81.43 -28.14 -13.24
C MET A 1 -80.32 -27.43 -12.47
N HIS A 2 -80.70 -26.44 -11.65
CA HIS A 2 -80.01 -25.78 -10.51
C HIS A 2 -78.50 -25.42 -10.58
N ARG A 3 -78.01 -24.30 -10.04
CA ARG A 3 -78.48 -22.95 -9.65
C ARG A 3 -77.17 -22.24 -9.19
N PHE A 4 -77.00 -20.97 -9.57
CA PHE A 4 -76.12 -19.93 -9.03
C PHE A 4 -75.08 -20.24 -7.91
N ARG A 5 -73.84 -19.75 -8.11
CA ARG A 5 -73.26 -18.68 -7.27
C ARG A 5 -71.99 -18.05 -7.87
N LYS A 6 -72.08 -16.74 -8.11
CA LYS A 6 -70.97 -15.80 -8.29
C LYS A 6 -70.26 -15.61 -6.94
N ILE A 7 -68.93 -15.64 -6.92
CA ILE A 7 -68.13 -14.84 -5.98
C ILE A 7 -66.97 -14.24 -6.78
N ALA A 8 -66.99 -12.92 -6.88
CA ALA A 8 -65.89 -12.11 -7.38
C ALA A 8 -64.82 -12.01 -6.30
N LEU A 9 -63.54 -12.23 -6.64
CA LEU A 9 -62.42 -11.75 -5.86
C LEU A 9 -61.55 -10.88 -6.78
N ALA A 10 -61.46 -9.61 -6.42
CA ALA A 10 -60.86 -8.56 -7.21
C ALA A 10 -59.34 -8.69 -7.31
N LEU A 11 -58.86 -8.46 -8.54
CA LEU A 11 -57.49 -8.07 -8.86
C LEU A 11 -57.11 -6.78 -8.13
N VAL A 12 -56.06 -6.82 -7.32
CA VAL A 12 -55.14 -5.67 -7.14
C VAL A 12 -53.73 -6.21 -7.28
N ALA A 13 -53.30 -6.43 -8.52
CA ALA A 13 -51.89 -6.59 -8.85
C ALA A 13 -51.26 -5.18 -8.86
N GLY A 14 -50.82 -4.72 -7.69
CA GLY A 14 -49.97 -3.55 -7.58
C GLY A 14 -48.61 -3.83 -8.22
N ALA A 15 -48.44 -3.39 -9.46
CA ALA A 15 -47.14 -3.37 -10.13
C ALA A 15 -46.23 -2.33 -9.43
N THR A 16 -45.57 -2.76 -8.36
CA THR A 16 -44.38 -2.05 -7.88
C THR A 16 -43.25 -2.38 -8.85
N LEU A 17 -43.04 -1.48 -9.82
CA LEU A 17 -41.83 -1.40 -10.62
C LEU A 17 -40.66 -1.11 -9.67
N ALA A 18 -40.14 -2.15 -9.03
CA ALA A 18 -38.83 -2.15 -8.41
C ALA A 18 -37.82 -1.91 -9.54
N SER A 19 -37.44 -0.66 -9.73
CA SER A 19 -36.38 -0.23 -10.61
C SER A 19 -35.08 -0.78 -10.02
N CYS A 20 -34.76 -2.03 -10.36
CA CYS A 20 -33.43 -2.58 -10.21
C CYS A 20 -32.51 -1.79 -11.13
N PHE A 21 -31.95 -0.69 -10.62
CA PHE A 21 -30.70 -0.17 -11.14
C PHE A 21 -29.62 -1.19 -10.82
N SER A 22 -29.51 -2.21 -11.68
CA SER A 22 -28.30 -3.00 -11.81
C SER A 22 -27.19 -2.03 -12.16
N LEU A 23 -26.32 -1.75 -11.18
CA LEU A 23 -24.98 -1.24 -11.46
C LEU A 23 -24.25 -2.36 -12.21
N THR A 24 -24.53 -2.49 -13.50
CA THR A 24 -23.64 -3.16 -14.43
C THR A 24 -22.37 -2.33 -14.44
N VAL A 25 -21.42 -2.72 -13.59
CA VAL A 25 -20.01 -2.49 -13.86
C VAL A 25 -19.80 -3.10 -15.24
N ARG A 26 -19.81 -2.25 -16.26
CA ARG A 26 -19.53 -2.65 -17.63
C ARG A 26 -18.08 -3.12 -17.59
N ALA A 27 -17.88 -4.42 -17.42
CA ALA A 27 -16.60 -5.07 -17.61
C ALA A 27 -16.22 -4.78 -19.06
N LYS A 28 -15.50 -3.68 -19.30
CA LYS A 28 -14.73 -3.55 -20.52
C LYS A 28 -13.87 -4.79 -20.53
N THR A 29 -14.09 -5.68 -21.50
CA THR A 29 -13.15 -6.74 -21.86
C THR A 29 -11.87 -6.05 -22.33
N SER A 30 -11.11 -5.60 -21.35
CA SER A 30 -9.79 -5.02 -21.49
C SER A 30 -8.91 -6.14 -22.05
N LYS A 31 -8.47 -5.97 -23.30
CA LYS A 31 -7.47 -6.86 -23.89
C LYS A 31 -6.29 -6.93 -22.91
N GLN A 32 -5.92 -8.15 -22.50
CA GLN A 32 -4.82 -8.35 -21.56
C GLN A 32 -3.58 -7.57 -22.00
N VAL A 33 -2.90 -6.99 -21.04
CA VAL A 33 -1.68 -6.22 -21.26
C VAL A 33 -0.55 -7.17 -21.67
N SER A 34 0.25 -6.76 -22.64
CA SER A 34 1.41 -7.53 -23.10
C SER A 34 2.61 -7.41 -22.15
N ASN A 35 3.49 -8.42 -22.17
CA ASN A 35 4.78 -8.36 -21.48
C ASN A 35 5.63 -7.16 -21.91
N SER A 36 5.51 -6.71 -23.16
CA SER A 36 6.21 -5.51 -23.65
C SER A 36 5.75 -4.25 -22.92
N GLN A 37 4.44 -4.08 -22.71
CA GLN A 37 3.88 -2.94 -21.97
C GLN A 37 4.30 -2.97 -20.49
N ILE A 38 4.32 -4.14 -19.85
CA ILE A 38 4.85 -4.30 -18.49
C ILE A 38 6.33 -3.90 -18.44
N ASN A 39 7.16 -4.39 -19.38
CA ASN A 39 8.58 -4.04 -19.44
C ASN A 39 8.78 -2.54 -19.70
N GLN A 40 7.94 -1.91 -20.52
CA GLN A 40 7.97 -0.46 -20.77
C GLN A 40 7.64 0.32 -19.49
N TYR A 41 6.62 -0.09 -18.75
CA TYR A 41 6.34 0.50 -17.44
C TYR A 41 7.56 0.39 -16.51
N LEU A 42 8.15 -0.80 -16.37
CA LEU A 42 9.31 -1.03 -15.49
C LEU A 42 10.53 -0.17 -15.86
N LYS A 43 10.72 0.11 -17.15
CA LYS A 43 11.80 0.96 -17.67
C LYS A 43 11.61 2.43 -17.32
N HIS A 44 10.37 2.91 -17.25
CA HIS A 44 10.06 4.35 -17.12
C HIS A 44 9.52 4.74 -15.74
N ALA A 45 8.94 3.82 -14.99
CA ALA A 45 8.42 4.09 -13.66
C ALA A 45 9.54 4.47 -12.68
N SER A 46 9.24 5.42 -11.79
CA SER A 46 10.21 5.82 -10.76
C SER A 46 10.52 4.65 -9.82
N LEU A 47 11.71 4.67 -9.20
CA LEU A 47 12.07 3.65 -8.22
C LEU A 47 11.06 3.57 -7.06
N ASN A 48 10.56 4.71 -6.59
CA ASN A 48 9.56 4.75 -5.52
C ASN A 48 8.21 4.19 -5.97
N ASP A 49 7.76 4.47 -7.20
CA ASP A 49 6.52 3.87 -7.72
C ASP A 49 6.65 2.34 -7.82
N LYS A 50 7.83 1.84 -8.24
CA LYS A 50 8.13 0.40 -8.29
C LYS A 50 8.15 -0.23 -6.91
N ILE A 51 8.83 0.38 -5.94
CA ILE A 51 8.85 -0.12 -4.55
C ILE A 51 7.45 -0.05 -3.93
N GLY A 52 6.66 0.99 -4.23
CA GLY A 52 5.26 1.08 -3.81
C GLY A 52 4.42 -0.12 -4.22
N GLN A 53 4.61 -0.62 -5.45
CA GLN A 53 3.94 -1.83 -5.93
C GLN A 53 4.29 -3.09 -5.12
N MET A 54 5.40 -3.09 -4.37
CA MET A 54 5.81 -4.21 -3.53
C MET A 54 5.14 -4.21 -2.15
N PHE A 55 4.22 -3.28 -1.85
CA PHE A 55 3.48 -3.29 -0.58
C PHE A 55 2.04 -3.77 -0.79
N ILE A 56 1.63 -4.73 0.04
CA ILE A 56 0.22 -4.96 0.37
C ILE A 56 -0.01 -4.37 1.77
N ALA A 57 -0.51 -3.15 1.80
CA ALA A 57 -0.63 -2.40 3.04
C ALA A 57 -1.86 -2.85 3.83
N ARG A 58 -1.81 -2.79 5.16
CA ARG A 58 -3.05 -2.81 5.94
C ARG A 58 -3.85 -1.54 5.65
N THR A 59 -5.15 -1.68 5.42
CA THR A 59 -6.03 -0.54 5.17
C THR A 59 -5.99 0.45 6.35
N PRO A 60 -5.64 1.73 6.12
CA PRO A 60 -5.74 2.75 7.16
C PRO A 60 -7.19 2.96 7.59
N GLN A 61 -7.43 3.08 8.90
CA GLN A 61 -8.79 3.24 9.45
C GLN A 61 -9.31 4.67 9.34
N ASN A 62 -8.43 5.65 9.10
CA ASN A 62 -8.83 7.04 8.91
C ASN A 62 -9.51 7.23 7.54
N LEU A 63 -10.70 7.82 7.53
CA LEU A 63 -11.48 8.07 6.31
C LEU A 63 -10.65 8.81 5.24
N GLY A 64 -10.70 8.29 4.00
CA GLY A 64 -10.00 8.87 2.85
C GLY A 64 -8.47 8.70 2.86
N GLN A 65 -7.89 8.05 3.87
CA GLN A 65 -6.44 7.88 3.96
C GLN A 65 -5.94 6.77 3.02
N ALA A 66 -6.73 5.72 2.83
CA ALA A 66 -6.42 4.61 1.94
C ALA A 66 -6.31 5.07 0.48
N GLU A 67 -7.25 5.87 0.00
CA GLU A 67 -7.25 6.45 -1.34
C GLU A 67 -6.02 7.34 -1.55
N LYS A 68 -5.78 8.26 -0.60
CA LYS A 68 -4.62 9.17 -0.63
C LYS A 68 -3.30 8.40 -0.68
N ASP A 69 -3.15 7.35 0.13
CA ASP A 69 -1.91 6.60 0.22
C ASP A 69 -1.68 5.69 -0.99
N ALA A 70 -2.75 5.11 -1.55
CA ALA A 70 -2.67 4.35 -2.79
C ALA A 70 -2.08 5.21 -3.91
N VAL A 71 -2.56 6.45 -4.07
CA VAL A 71 -2.04 7.37 -5.09
C VAL A 71 -0.63 7.85 -4.76
N LYS A 72 -0.43 8.32 -3.52
CA LYS A 72 0.82 8.97 -3.09
C LYS A 72 2.01 8.01 -3.18
N TYR A 73 1.82 6.79 -2.71
CA TYR A 73 2.88 5.80 -2.63
C TYR A 73 2.85 4.78 -3.76
N ASN A 74 1.87 4.88 -4.68
CA ASN A 74 1.66 3.91 -5.77
C ASN A 74 1.62 2.47 -5.21
N LEU A 75 0.78 2.25 -4.20
CA LEU A 75 0.74 0.97 -3.48
C LEU A 75 0.35 -0.19 -4.40
N GLY A 76 0.90 -1.37 -4.12
CA GLY A 76 0.58 -2.60 -4.84
C GLY A 76 -0.82 -3.11 -4.53
N GLY A 77 -1.22 -2.99 -3.27
CA GLY A 77 -2.52 -3.41 -2.80
C GLY A 77 -2.81 -3.05 -1.35
N TYR A 78 -4.01 -3.41 -0.92
CA TYR A 78 -4.44 -3.38 0.48
C TYR A 78 -4.89 -4.76 0.93
N ILE A 79 -4.69 -5.09 2.21
CA ILE A 79 -5.38 -6.17 2.90
C ILE A 79 -6.45 -5.57 3.82
N VAL A 80 -7.66 -6.13 3.77
CA VAL A 80 -8.80 -5.76 4.60
C VAL A 80 -8.96 -6.72 5.78
N TYR A 81 -9.36 -6.17 6.92
CA TYR A 81 -9.64 -6.89 8.17
C TYR A 81 -11.06 -6.62 8.64
N ASP A 82 -11.49 -7.28 9.71
CA ASP A 82 -12.85 -7.20 10.25
C ASP A 82 -13.33 -5.75 10.44
N ALA A 83 -12.47 -4.86 10.95
CA ALA A 83 -12.75 -3.44 11.13
C ALA A 83 -13.05 -2.68 9.82
N ASP A 84 -12.52 -3.16 8.69
CA ASP A 84 -12.77 -2.55 7.37
C ASP A 84 -14.14 -2.94 6.79
N LEU A 85 -14.72 -4.03 7.30
CA LEU A 85 -15.98 -4.62 6.85
C LEU A 85 -17.13 -4.36 7.83
N ALA A 86 -16.83 -4.07 9.10
CA ALA A 86 -17.80 -3.87 10.17
C ALA A 86 -18.83 -2.78 9.84
N ASP A 87 -20.08 -3.02 10.25
CA ASP A 87 -21.23 -2.11 10.07
C ASP A 87 -21.55 -1.72 8.62
N LEU A 88 -21.01 -2.45 7.65
CA LEU A 88 -21.29 -2.27 6.23
C LEU A 88 -22.24 -3.36 5.73
N THR A 89 -23.11 -2.98 4.81
CA THR A 89 -23.73 -3.92 3.87
C THR A 89 -22.72 -4.33 2.80
N GLN A 90 -22.92 -5.50 2.17
CA GLN A 90 -22.09 -5.95 1.04
C GLN A 90 -21.97 -4.89 -0.07
N LYS A 91 -23.06 -4.17 -0.36
CA LYS A 91 -23.06 -3.09 -1.36
C LYS A 91 -22.18 -1.91 -0.93
N GLN A 92 -22.27 -1.48 0.34
CA GLN A 92 -21.42 -0.40 0.86
C GLN A 92 -19.95 -0.80 0.85
N PHE A 93 -19.63 -2.05 1.23
CA PHE A 93 -18.27 -2.55 1.17
C PHE A 93 -17.74 -2.61 -0.27
N ALA A 94 -18.50 -3.15 -1.22
CA ALA A 94 -18.11 -3.18 -2.63
C ALA A 94 -17.87 -1.76 -3.20
N HIS A 95 -18.71 -0.78 -2.83
CA HIS A 95 -18.50 0.63 -3.18
C HIS A 95 -17.22 1.21 -2.57
N LYS A 96 -16.93 0.91 -1.30
CA LYS A 96 -15.68 1.32 -0.62
C LYS A 96 -14.45 0.79 -1.38
N ILE A 97 -14.45 -0.48 -1.77
CA ILE A 97 -13.35 -1.08 -2.54
C ILE A 97 -13.25 -0.48 -3.94
N ALA A 98 -14.36 -0.22 -4.62
CA ALA A 98 -14.37 0.44 -5.92
C ALA A 98 -13.77 1.86 -5.87
N ASN A 99 -13.97 2.60 -4.77
CA ASN A 99 -13.35 3.91 -4.56
C ASN A 99 -11.81 3.79 -4.45
N TYR A 100 -11.30 2.77 -3.76
CA TYR A 100 -9.86 2.53 -3.67
C TYR A 100 -9.23 2.30 -5.06
N GLN A 101 -9.96 1.61 -5.94
CA GLN A 101 -9.52 1.36 -7.31
C GLN A 101 -9.50 2.63 -8.17
N THR A 102 -10.55 3.46 -8.07
CA THR A 102 -10.76 4.63 -8.94
C THR A 102 -9.62 5.65 -8.89
N ASP A 103 -9.05 5.87 -7.69
CA ASP A 103 -7.98 6.85 -7.50
C ASP A 103 -6.58 6.27 -7.74
N SER A 104 -6.44 4.94 -7.74
CA SER A 104 -5.14 4.28 -7.87
C SER A 104 -4.53 4.48 -9.28
N LYS A 105 -3.22 4.73 -9.35
CA LYS A 105 -2.50 4.86 -10.64
C LYS A 105 -2.43 3.52 -11.37
N ILE A 106 -2.24 2.45 -10.59
CA ILE A 106 -2.27 1.07 -11.04
C ILE A 106 -3.29 0.37 -10.14
N PRO A 107 -4.27 -0.35 -10.72
CA PRO A 107 -5.28 -1.09 -9.99
C PRO A 107 -4.68 -1.92 -8.84
N LEU A 108 -5.29 -1.81 -7.67
CA LEU A 108 -4.83 -2.42 -6.43
C LEU A 108 -5.18 -3.91 -6.39
N LEU A 109 -4.28 -4.70 -5.81
CA LEU A 109 -4.67 -5.98 -5.25
C LEU A 109 -5.41 -5.74 -3.94
N ILE A 110 -6.59 -6.32 -3.77
CA ILE A 110 -7.39 -6.22 -2.56
C ILE A 110 -7.43 -7.62 -1.95
N GLY A 111 -6.67 -7.78 -0.87
CA GLY A 111 -6.42 -9.01 -0.14
C GLY A 111 -7.34 -9.20 1.05
N ILE A 112 -7.64 -10.46 1.39
CA ILE A 112 -8.37 -10.84 2.61
C ILE A 112 -7.89 -12.21 3.10
N ASP A 113 -8.02 -12.48 4.40
CA ASP A 113 -7.91 -13.83 4.95
C ASP A 113 -9.30 -14.48 5.00
N GLN A 114 -9.69 -15.19 3.94
CA GLN A 114 -10.96 -15.91 3.88
C GLN A 114 -10.68 -17.41 3.79
N GLU A 115 -10.14 -17.97 4.88
CA GLU A 115 -9.84 -19.41 5.02
C GLU A 115 -11.11 -20.20 5.36
N GLY A 116 -11.91 -19.67 6.29
CA GLY A 116 -13.01 -20.37 6.96
C GLY A 116 -12.86 -20.31 8.48
N GLY A 117 -13.87 -20.81 9.19
CA GLY A 117 -13.97 -20.84 10.65
C GLY A 117 -13.64 -19.48 11.27
N GLN A 118 -12.72 -19.49 12.23
CA GLN A 118 -12.29 -18.28 12.93
C GLN A 118 -11.43 -17.33 12.10
N VAL A 119 -11.02 -17.74 10.89
CA VAL A 119 -10.23 -16.93 9.95
C VAL A 119 -11.06 -16.64 8.71
N SER A 120 -12.34 -16.33 8.94
CA SER A 120 -13.32 -15.91 7.94
C SER A 120 -13.74 -14.47 8.24
N ARG A 121 -13.05 -13.51 7.62
CA ARG A 121 -13.32 -12.07 7.85
C ARG A 121 -14.74 -11.68 7.48
N LEU A 122 -15.29 -12.25 6.40
CA LEU A 122 -16.66 -11.94 5.95
C LEU A 122 -17.73 -12.25 7.01
N THR A 123 -17.57 -13.35 7.75
CA THR A 123 -18.54 -13.75 8.78
C THR A 123 -18.25 -13.11 10.12
N HIS A 124 -16.97 -13.01 10.51
CA HIS A 124 -16.57 -12.38 11.77
C HIS A 124 -16.92 -10.90 11.83
N SER A 125 -16.82 -10.19 10.70
CA SER A 125 -17.21 -8.78 10.64
C SER A 125 -18.73 -8.56 10.60
N GLY A 126 -19.53 -9.62 10.45
CA GLY A 126 -20.98 -9.54 10.24
C GLY A 126 -21.42 -9.11 8.83
N LEU A 127 -20.48 -8.92 7.89
CA LEU A 127 -20.80 -8.49 6.51
C LEU A 127 -21.65 -9.54 5.78
N VAL A 128 -21.39 -10.82 6.08
CA VAL A 128 -22.15 -11.97 5.58
C VAL A 128 -22.60 -12.78 6.79
N LYS A 129 -23.92 -12.97 6.95
CA LYS A 129 -24.44 -13.88 7.96
C LYS A 129 -23.95 -15.30 7.65
N GLN A 130 -23.45 -16.00 8.67
CA GLN A 130 -23.07 -17.40 8.52
C GLN A 130 -24.30 -18.21 8.07
N ASN A 131 -24.14 -18.97 6.99
CA ASN A 131 -25.20 -19.81 6.43
C ASN A 131 -24.71 -21.25 6.34
N GLY A 132 -25.06 -22.05 7.36
CA GLY A 132 -24.63 -23.44 7.46
C GLY A 132 -23.10 -23.60 7.42
N ASP A 133 -22.62 -24.53 6.60
CA ASP A 133 -21.19 -24.86 6.47
C ASP A 133 -20.39 -23.90 5.58
N GLN A 134 -21.06 -22.89 4.98
CA GLN A 134 -20.50 -22.02 3.93
C GLN A 134 -19.33 -21.13 4.37
N PHE A 135 -18.90 -21.20 5.64
CA PHE A 135 -17.72 -20.51 6.16
C PHE A 135 -17.01 -21.28 7.28
N LYS A 136 -17.19 -22.61 7.40
CA LYS A 136 -16.43 -23.42 8.37
C LYS A 136 -14.99 -23.63 7.91
N PHE A 137 -14.11 -24.19 8.74
CA PHE A 137 -12.76 -24.54 8.28
C PHE A 137 -12.79 -25.72 7.27
N PRO A 138 -11.78 -25.86 6.39
CA PRO A 138 -11.73 -26.90 5.37
C PRO A 138 -11.98 -28.33 5.88
N ARG A 139 -11.47 -28.65 7.08
CA ARG A 139 -11.65 -29.96 7.70
C ARG A 139 -13.11 -30.25 8.01
N GLU A 140 -13.81 -29.33 8.64
CA GLU A 140 -15.21 -29.48 9.02
C GLU A 140 -16.11 -29.54 7.79
N GLN A 141 -15.85 -28.68 6.79
CA GLN A 141 -16.56 -28.72 5.52
C GLN A 141 -16.46 -30.10 4.86
N TYR A 142 -15.26 -30.67 4.84
CA TYR A 142 -15.04 -32.00 4.29
C TYR A 142 -15.81 -33.05 5.11
N GLN A 143 -15.61 -33.05 6.44
CA GLN A 143 -16.13 -34.08 7.31
C GLN A 143 -17.67 -34.10 7.33
N ASN A 144 -18.32 -32.94 7.48
CA ASN A 144 -19.78 -32.86 7.50
C ASN A 144 -20.40 -33.39 6.20
N ALA A 145 -19.79 -33.06 5.06
CA ALA A 145 -20.24 -33.56 3.77
C ALA A 145 -20.01 -35.07 3.64
N GLU A 146 -18.82 -35.57 4.01
CA GLU A 146 -18.50 -37.00 4.00
C GLU A 146 -19.46 -37.81 4.89
N ASP A 147 -19.81 -37.29 6.07
CA ASP A 147 -20.74 -37.92 7.01
C ASP A 147 -22.19 -37.89 6.48
N SER A 148 -22.57 -36.83 5.75
CA SER A 148 -23.90 -36.73 5.13
C SER A 148 -24.04 -37.64 3.90
N SER A 149 -22.96 -37.80 3.13
CA SER A 149 -22.92 -38.63 1.92
C SER A 149 -21.48 -39.02 1.63
N THR A 150 -21.18 -40.31 1.79
CA THR A 150 -19.83 -40.86 1.58
C THR A 150 -19.29 -40.53 0.19
N GLY A 151 -18.04 -40.09 0.13
CA GLY A 151 -17.35 -39.64 -1.08
C GLY A 151 -17.64 -38.19 -1.48
N SER A 152 -18.49 -37.45 -0.76
CA SER A 152 -18.86 -36.08 -1.12
C SER A 152 -17.95 -34.99 -0.55
N GLY A 153 -17.08 -35.31 0.42
CA GLY A 153 -16.29 -34.32 1.18
C GLY A 153 -15.42 -33.42 0.31
N MET A 154 -14.68 -34.01 -0.64
CA MET A 154 -13.81 -33.22 -1.52
C MET A 154 -14.60 -32.34 -2.49
N LYS A 155 -15.72 -32.84 -3.00
CA LYS A 155 -16.62 -32.07 -3.87
C LYS A 155 -17.19 -30.85 -3.14
N ALA A 156 -17.55 -31.02 -1.87
CA ALA A 156 -18.00 -29.92 -1.02
C ALA A 156 -16.91 -28.85 -0.84
N ALA A 157 -15.68 -29.25 -0.51
CA ALA A 157 -14.54 -28.34 -0.36
C ALA A 157 -14.22 -27.55 -1.65
N VAL A 158 -14.25 -28.21 -2.81
CA VAL A 158 -14.04 -27.54 -4.11
C VAL A 158 -15.17 -26.55 -4.42
N ASN A 159 -16.41 -26.95 -4.19
CA ASN A 159 -17.57 -26.09 -4.42
C ASN A 159 -17.57 -24.87 -3.47
N TYR A 160 -17.13 -25.06 -2.23
CA TYR A 160 -16.93 -23.97 -1.28
C TYR A 160 -15.93 -22.94 -1.81
N ALA A 161 -14.74 -23.39 -2.24
CA ALA A 161 -13.70 -22.50 -2.75
C ALA A 161 -14.19 -21.69 -3.96
N LYS A 162 -14.91 -22.34 -4.89
CA LYS A 162 -15.52 -21.63 -6.04
C LYS A 162 -16.54 -20.58 -5.60
N LYS A 163 -17.53 -20.95 -4.78
CA LYS A 163 -18.58 -20.03 -4.31
C LYS A 163 -17.99 -18.82 -3.57
N ASN A 164 -17.00 -19.05 -2.72
CA ASN A 164 -16.33 -17.98 -1.99
C ASN A 164 -15.49 -17.09 -2.91
N ALA A 165 -14.77 -17.65 -3.90
CA ALA A 165 -14.07 -16.84 -4.90
C ALA A 165 -15.04 -15.92 -5.66
N THR A 166 -16.21 -16.43 -6.07
CA THR A 166 -17.25 -15.61 -6.73
C THR A 166 -17.75 -14.50 -5.82
N LEU A 167 -18.04 -14.81 -4.55
CA LEU A 167 -18.49 -13.82 -3.56
C LEU A 167 -17.45 -12.73 -3.32
N LEU A 168 -16.19 -13.12 -3.11
CA LEU A 168 -15.08 -12.18 -2.92
C LEU A 168 -14.95 -11.23 -4.11
N HIS A 169 -15.02 -11.77 -5.34
CA HIS A 169 -14.97 -10.97 -6.55
C HIS A 169 -16.12 -9.97 -6.67
N GLN A 170 -17.35 -10.38 -6.33
CA GLN A 170 -18.52 -9.49 -6.28
C GLN A 170 -18.35 -8.34 -5.26
N LEU A 171 -17.60 -8.58 -4.19
CA LEU A 171 -17.26 -7.57 -3.18
C LEU A 171 -16.05 -6.69 -3.58
N GLY A 172 -15.46 -6.92 -4.77
CA GLY A 172 -14.27 -6.21 -5.24
C GLY A 172 -12.94 -6.73 -4.70
N ILE A 173 -12.96 -7.83 -3.93
CA ILE A 173 -11.77 -8.52 -3.43
C ILE A 173 -11.23 -9.42 -4.54
N ASN A 174 -9.93 -9.34 -4.81
CA ASN A 174 -9.29 -10.03 -5.94
C ASN A 174 -8.06 -10.86 -5.52
N TRP A 175 -7.77 -10.94 -4.23
CA TRP A 175 -6.72 -11.80 -3.69
C TRP A 175 -7.18 -12.41 -2.37
N ASN A 176 -7.16 -13.75 -2.26
CA ASN A 176 -7.40 -14.46 -1.02
C ASN A 176 -6.09 -15.04 -0.50
N PHE A 177 -5.82 -14.83 0.79
CA PHE A 177 -4.73 -15.49 1.50
C PHE A 177 -5.17 -16.88 1.97
N ALA A 178 -5.59 -17.71 1.01
CA ALA A 178 -5.96 -19.10 1.20
C ALA A 178 -5.70 -19.87 -0.11
N PRO A 179 -5.55 -21.20 -0.09
CA PRO A 179 -5.72 -22.11 1.04
C PRO A 179 -4.50 -22.22 1.97
N ASP A 180 -4.75 -22.59 3.24
CA ASP A 180 -3.73 -23.09 4.15
C ASP A 180 -3.26 -24.48 3.69
N ALA A 181 -1.94 -24.60 3.49
CA ALA A 181 -1.22 -25.76 2.98
C ALA A 181 -0.36 -26.42 4.07
N ASP A 182 -0.49 -25.98 5.33
CA ASP A 182 0.18 -26.55 6.48
C ASP A 182 -0.47 -27.88 6.89
N TYR A 183 0.29 -28.69 7.63
CA TYR A 183 -0.16 -29.95 8.20
C TYR A 183 0.18 -29.96 9.68
N SER A 184 -0.85 -30.15 10.50
CA SER A 184 -0.74 -30.50 11.91
C SER A 184 -1.87 -31.47 12.24
N ASP A 185 -1.55 -32.53 12.96
CA ASP A 185 -2.51 -33.45 13.58
C ASP A 185 -2.56 -33.31 15.11
N ASP A 186 -1.80 -32.37 15.67
CA ASP A 186 -1.82 -31.96 17.08
C ASP A 186 -3.00 -31.01 17.35
N PRO A 187 -4.02 -31.41 18.13
CA PRO A 187 -5.15 -30.54 18.45
C PRO A 187 -4.79 -29.24 19.16
N GLU A 188 -3.64 -29.19 19.84
CA GLU A 188 -3.15 -28.00 20.56
C GLU A 188 -2.43 -27.01 19.64
N SER A 189 -2.06 -27.43 18.43
CA SER A 189 -1.48 -26.53 17.44
C SER A 189 -2.50 -25.50 16.98
N PHE A 190 -2.13 -24.22 17.01
CA PHE A 190 -2.98 -23.13 16.51
C PHE A 190 -3.29 -23.25 15.00
N ILE A 191 -2.50 -24.04 14.25
CA ILE A 191 -2.73 -24.33 12.83
C ILE A 191 -3.73 -25.46 12.63
N TYR A 192 -3.91 -26.32 13.63
CA TYR A 192 -4.67 -27.56 13.52
C TYR A 192 -6.00 -27.36 12.81
N GLN A 193 -6.88 -26.51 13.32
CA GLN A 193 -8.22 -26.35 12.76
C GLN A 193 -8.24 -25.63 11.40
N ARG A 194 -7.23 -24.82 11.09
CA ARG A 194 -7.18 -23.95 9.90
C ARG A 194 -6.98 -24.71 8.59
N GLY A 195 -6.15 -25.75 8.64
CA GLY A 195 -5.77 -26.56 7.49
C GLY A 195 -6.57 -27.86 7.34
N PHE A 196 -6.21 -28.64 6.31
CA PHE A 196 -6.84 -29.93 6.01
C PHE A 196 -6.27 -31.12 6.84
N GLY A 197 -5.13 -30.92 7.53
CA GLY A 197 -4.27 -31.99 8.06
C GLY A 197 -4.88 -32.98 9.06
N GLY A 198 -5.98 -32.66 9.72
CA GLY A 198 -6.61 -33.54 10.73
C GLY A 198 -7.99 -34.08 10.34
N VAL A 199 -8.35 -34.13 9.06
CA VAL A 199 -9.57 -34.84 8.62
C VAL A 199 -9.47 -36.32 9.05
N LYS A 200 -10.57 -36.88 9.57
CA LYS A 200 -10.62 -38.27 10.05
C LYS A 200 -10.22 -39.22 8.93
N GLY A 201 -9.25 -40.10 9.19
CA GLY A 201 -8.69 -41.02 8.19
C GLY A 201 -7.78 -40.38 7.13
N LYS A 202 -7.43 -39.09 7.26
CA LYS A 202 -6.62 -38.32 6.30
C LYS A 202 -5.50 -37.51 6.98
N LYS A 203 -4.86 -38.10 7.99
CA LYS A 203 -3.74 -37.51 8.76
C LYS A 203 -2.39 -37.65 8.05
N SER A 204 -2.19 -36.92 6.95
CA SER A 204 -0.88 -36.87 6.28
C SER A 204 -0.66 -35.62 5.43
N TYR A 205 0.61 -35.26 5.20
CA TYR A 205 1.01 -34.28 4.19
C TYR A 205 0.45 -34.60 2.79
N LYS A 206 0.32 -35.88 2.45
CA LYS A 206 -0.26 -36.30 1.16
C LYS A 206 -1.74 -35.92 1.06
N ALA A 207 -2.50 -36.10 2.14
CA ALA A 207 -3.91 -35.72 2.15
C ALA A 207 -4.11 -34.21 1.98
N VAL A 208 -3.29 -33.39 2.64
CA VAL A 208 -3.27 -31.93 2.43
C VAL A 208 -2.89 -31.60 0.99
N ALA A 209 -1.89 -32.26 0.42
CA ALA A 209 -1.52 -32.06 -0.97
C ALA A 209 -2.64 -32.42 -1.96
N ASP A 210 -3.38 -33.51 -1.72
CA ASP A 210 -4.53 -33.92 -2.54
C ASP A 210 -5.70 -32.92 -2.46
N TYR A 211 -5.90 -32.30 -1.29
CA TYR A 211 -6.82 -31.18 -1.10
C TYR A 211 -6.36 -29.94 -1.88
N ILE A 212 -5.13 -29.48 -1.65
CA ILE A 212 -4.52 -28.31 -2.30
C ILE A 212 -4.58 -28.42 -3.83
N LYS A 213 -4.30 -29.62 -4.36
CA LYS A 213 -4.37 -29.95 -5.80
C LYS A 213 -5.71 -29.54 -6.44
N GLN A 214 -6.79 -29.61 -5.67
CA GLN A 214 -8.16 -29.39 -6.15
C GLN A 214 -8.68 -28.01 -5.80
N VAL A 215 -8.35 -27.48 -4.62
CA VAL A 215 -8.88 -26.19 -4.18
C VAL A 215 -8.15 -24.98 -4.77
N VAL A 216 -6.87 -25.09 -5.15
CA VAL A 216 -6.15 -23.98 -5.79
C VAL A 216 -6.81 -23.56 -7.12
N PRO A 217 -7.10 -24.47 -8.07
CA PRO A 217 -7.83 -24.11 -9.28
C PRO A 217 -9.26 -23.61 -8.99
N ALA A 218 -9.89 -24.10 -7.92
CA ALA A 218 -11.25 -23.71 -7.53
C ALA A 218 -11.31 -22.25 -7.04
N TRP A 219 -10.36 -21.85 -6.20
CA TRP A 219 -10.21 -20.45 -5.77
C TRP A 219 -9.92 -19.52 -6.94
N GLN A 220 -9.10 -19.97 -7.89
CA GLN A 220 -8.66 -19.15 -9.04
C GLN A 220 -9.60 -19.24 -10.26
N HIS A 221 -10.78 -19.86 -10.13
CA HIS A 221 -11.69 -20.02 -11.27
C HIS A 221 -12.06 -18.66 -11.86
N ASP A 222 -12.22 -18.62 -13.19
CA ASP A 222 -12.51 -17.43 -13.99
C ASP A 222 -11.55 -16.23 -13.77
N HIS A 223 -10.40 -16.47 -13.14
CA HIS A 223 -9.44 -15.44 -12.74
C HIS A 223 -10.04 -14.36 -11.81
N TYR A 224 -11.07 -14.71 -11.05
CA TYR A 224 -11.77 -13.81 -10.14
C TYR A 224 -10.92 -13.36 -8.96
N VAL A 225 -10.18 -14.31 -8.35
CA VAL A 225 -9.41 -14.10 -7.12
C VAL A 225 -8.11 -14.90 -7.19
N ALA A 226 -6.98 -14.29 -6.85
CA ALA A 226 -5.71 -15.00 -6.72
C ALA A 226 -5.70 -15.87 -5.46
N ALA A 227 -5.13 -17.08 -5.54
CA ALA A 227 -4.93 -17.95 -4.38
C ALA A 227 -3.50 -17.85 -3.83
N THR A 228 -3.37 -18.04 -2.52
CA THR A 228 -2.09 -18.00 -1.81
C THR A 228 -1.89 -19.25 -0.98
N LEU A 229 -0.84 -20.01 -1.29
CA LEU A 229 -0.42 -21.12 -0.44
C LEU A 229 0.30 -20.56 0.79
N LYS A 230 -0.09 -21.00 1.99
CA LYS A 230 0.54 -20.55 3.24
C LYS A 230 0.61 -21.66 4.29
N HIS A 231 1.56 -21.64 5.22
CA HIS A 231 2.66 -20.67 5.37
C HIS A 231 3.99 -21.35 5.03
N PHE A 232 4.57 -21.04 3.86
CA PHE A 232 5.73 -21.74 3.33
C PHE A 232 6.96 -21.63 4.26
N PRO A 233 7.72 -22.73 4.48
CA PRO A 233 7.60 -24.06 3.85
C PRO A 233 6.64 -25.03 4.54
N GLY A 234 5.89 -24.60 5.54
CA GLY A 234 5.02 -25.42 6.36
C GLY A 234 5.16 -25.03 7.82
N TYR A 235 4.13 -24.46 8.42
CA TYR A 235 4.13 -24.05 9.82
C TYR A 235 4.23 -25.25 10.78
N GLY A 236 3.54 -26.35 10.44
CA GLY A 236 3.52 -27.55 11.27
C GLY A 236 2.99 -27.28 12.68
N ASP A 237 3.65 -27.88 13.67
CA ASP A 237 3.37 -27.70 15.09
C ASP A 237 4.28 -26.64 15.74
N ALA A 238 4.86 -25.74 14.94
CA ALA A 238 5.64 -24.64 15.49
C ALA A 238 4.74 -23.71 16.34
N ALA A 239 5.33 -23.11 17.37
CA ALA A 239 4.63 -22.15 18.24
C ALA A 239 4.16 -20.90 17.46
N ASP A 240 3.15 -20.20 17.99
CA ASP A 240 2.54 -19.05 17.32
C ASP A 240 3.46 -17.81 17.25
N THR A 241 3.85 -17.46 16.02
CA THR A 241 4.71 -16.32 15.68
C THR A 241 4.04 -14.96 15.85
N HIS A 242 2.73 -14.90 16.08
CA HIS A 242 2.08 -13.65 16.50
C HIS A 242 2.60 -13.20 17.87
N THR A 243 2.92 -14.15 18.76
CA THR A 243 3.33 -13.88 20.15
C THR A 243 4.84 -13.85 20.35
N GLY A 244 5.63 -14.55 19.53
CA GLY A 244 7.06 -14.67 19.75
C GLY A 244 7.81 -15.42 18.65
N PHE A 245 9.05 -15.82 18.92
CA PHE A 245 9.80 -16.67 17.99
C PHE A 245 9.34 -18.11 18.06
N ALA A 246 9.39 -18.79 16.92
CA ALA A 246 9.20 -20.23 16.82
C ALA A 246 10.33 -20.84 16.00
N HIS A 247 10.75 -22.04 16.38
CA HIS A 247 11.87 -22.75 15.79
C HIS A 247 11.45 -24.13 15.31
N VAL A 248 12.01 -24.54 14.18
CA VAL A 248 11.87 -25.89 13.62
C VAL A 248 13.26 -26.46 13.36
N THR A 249 13.51 -27.64 13.94
CA THR A 249 14.80 -28.35 13.85
C THR A 249 14.85 -29.42 12.74
N LYS A 250 13.75 -29.58 11.97
CA LYS A 250 13.67 -30.53 10.85
C LYS A 250 14.77 -30.26 9.83
N SER A 251 15.33 -31.33 9.25
CA SER A 251 16.33 -31.22 8.19
C SER A 251 15.72 -30.65 6.91
N LYS A 252 16.54 -29.99 6.08
CA LYS A 252 16.11 -29.50 4.76
C LYS A 252 15.48 -30.61 3.89
N ALA A 253 16.01 -31.84 3.97
CA ALA A 253 15.50 -32.98 3.21
C ALA A 253 14.11 -33.42 3.70
N ALA A 254 13.89 -33.45 5.03
CA ALA A 254 12.58 -33.73 5.61
C ALA A 254 11.55 -32.67 5.18
N ILE A 255 11.89 -31.39 5.32
CA ILE A 255 11.03 -30.26 4.91
C ILE A 255 10.67 -30.37 3.42
N LEU A 256 11.63 -30.65 2.55
CA LEU A 256 11.36 -30.77 1.11
C LEU A 256 10.52 -32.00 0.72
N LYS A 257 10.57 -33.07 1.53
CA LYS A 257 9.84 -34.32 1.33
C LYS A 257 8.42 -34.26 1.90
N GLN A 258 8.24 -33.59 3.04
CA GLN A 258 7.01 -33.57 3.83
C GLN A 258 6.36 -32.18 3.76
N ASP A 259 6.85 -31.22 4.55
CA ASP A 259 6.22 -29.91 4.75
C ASP A 259 5.99 -29.13 3.44
N ALA A 260 6.96 -29.18 2.51
CA ALA A 260 6.86 -28.52 1.21
C ALA A 260 6.03 -29.29 0.17
N LEU A 261 5.57 -30.52 0.46
CA LEU A 261 4.82 -31.35 -0.50
C LEU A 261 3.51 -30.69 -0.95
N PRO A 262 2.62 -30.21 -0.05
CA PRO A 262 1.40 -29.52 -0.47
C PRO A 262 1.69 -28.26 -1.29
N PHE A 263 2.74 -27.52 -0.94
CA PHE A 263 3.17 -26.33 -1.68
C PHE A 263 3.61 -26.67 -3.11
N LYS A 264 4.47 -27.69 -3.28
CA LYS A 264 4.90 -28.15 -4.62
C LYS A 264 3.71 -28.55 -5.49
N VAL A 265 2.73 -29.24 -4.90
CA VAL A 265 1.50 -29.64 -5.61
C VAL A 265 0.66 -28.43 -6.00
N GLY A 266 0.45 -27.47 -5.10
CA GLY A 266 -0.27 -26.23 -5.40
C GLY A 266 0.43 -25.35 -6.44
N ILE A 267 1.76 -25.25 -6.39
CA ILE A 267 2.59 -24.56 -7.39
C ILE A 267 2.41 -25.20 -8.77
N ASN A 268 2.43 -26.54 -8.85
CA ASN A 268 2.18 -27.27 -10.10
C ASN A 268 0.74 -27.09 -10.63
N LYS A 269 -0.20 -26.66 -9.77
CA LYS A 269 -1.56 -26.28 -10.16
C LYS A 269 -1.72 -24.80 -10.46
N GLY A 270 -0.63 -24.05 -10.50
CA GLY A 270 -0.60 -22.66 -10.92
C GLY A 270 -1.05 -21.68 -9.84
N ALA A 271 -0.74 -21.98 -8.57
CA ALA A 271 -0.94 -21.02 -7.47
C ALA A 271 -0.30 -19.67 -7.81
N ASP A 272 -1.07 -18.59 -7.62
CA ASP A 272 -0.65 -17.22 -7.94
C ASP A 272 0.40 -16.69 -6.97
N ALA A 273 0.22 -16.99 -5.68
CA ALA A 273 1.08 -16.51 -4.61
C ALA A 273 1.47 -17.60 -3.61
N VAL A 274 2.59 -17.35 -2.91
CA VAL A 274 3.04 -18.12 -1.74
C VAL A 274 3.39 -17.14 -0.62
N MET A 275 2.78 -17.33 0.54
CA MET A 275 3.11 -16.58 1.76
C MET A 275 4.20 -17.32 2.55
N VAL A 276 5.22 -16.59 3.00
CA VAL A 276 6.36 -17.15 3.75
C VAL A 276 6.23 -16.82 5.24
N THR A 277 6.31 -17.86 6.09
CA THR A 277 6.17 -17.76 7.55
C THR A 277 7.30 -16.95 8.22
N HIS A 278 7.13 -16.65 9.50
CA HIS A 278 8.13 -16.03 10.37
C HIS A 278 8.86 -17.03 11.29
N VAL A 279 8.63 -18.33 11.11
CA VAL A 279 9.34 -19.41 11.81
C VAL A 279 10.82 -19.45 11.40
N ILE A 280 11.71 -19.73 12.35
CA ILE A 280 13.13 -19.95 12.13
C ILE A 280 13.37 -21.45 11.89
N TYR A 281 14.03 -21.80 10.79
CA TYR A 281 14.33 -23.20 10.46
C TYR A 281 15.83 -23.45 10.65
N ASP A 282 16.19 -24.01 11.79
CA ASP A 282 17.58 -24.07 12.28
C ASP A 282 18.53 -24.78 11.30
N LYS A 283 18.02 -25.79 10.58
CA LYS A 283 18.80 -26.58 9.60
C LYS A 283 18.78 -26.00 8.18
N ILE A 284 18.13 -24.86 7.96
CA ILE A 284 18.13 -24.11 6.69
C ILE A 284 18.83 -22.77 6.88
N ASP A 285 18.32 -21.96 7.80
CA ASP A 285 18.87 -20.64 8.12
C ASP A 285 18.59 -20.30 9.60
N PRO A 286 19.51 -20.64 10.53
CA PRO A 286 19.30 -20.39 11.95
C PRO A 286 19.36 -18.91 12.32
N LYS A 287 19.80 -18.04 11.39
CA LYS A 287 19.98 -16.61 11.65
C LYS A 287 18.72 -15.79 11.37
N TYR A 288 17.88 -16.24 10.45
CA TYR A 288 16.78 -15.44 9.95
C TYR A 288 15.47 -16.24 9.98
N PRO A 289 14.36 -15.61 10.42
CA PRO A 289 13.01 -16.08 10.09
C PRO A 289 12.87 -16.38 8.60
N ALA A 290 12.05 -17.36 8.24
CA ALA A 290 11.85 -17.80 6.85
C ALA A 290 11.55 -16.63 5.90
N SER A 291 10.67 -15.70 6.27
CA SER A 291 10.34 -14.49 5.49
C SER A 291 11.51 -13.53 5.28
N LEU A 292 12.54 -13.59 6.12
CA LEU A 292 13.75 -12.76 6.04
C LEU A 292 14.97 -13.56 5.50
N SER A 293 14.78 -14.84 5.18
CA SER A 293 15.85 -15.73 4.75
C SER A 293 15.94 -15.84 3.22
N LYS A 294 17.07 -15.39 2.65
CA LYS A 294 17.39 -15.64 1.24
C LYS A 294 17.52 -17.13 0.93
N LYS A 295 17.96 -17.94 1.90
CA LYS A 295 18.07 -19.41 1.73
C LYS A 295 16.68 -20.04 1.60
N MET A 296 15.72 -19.59 2.42
CA MET A 296 14.33 -20.06 2.31
C MET A 296 13.68 -19.66 0.99
N ASN A 297 13.83 -18.40 0.58
CA ASN A 297 13.35 -17.96 -0.73
C ASN A 297 14.01 -18.73 -1.88
N THR A 298 15.32 -19.00 -1.79
CA THR A 298 16.04 -19.81 -2.78
C THR A 298 15.48 -21.24 -2.84
N LEU A 299 15.13 -21.83 -1.69
CA LEU A 299 14.48 -23.13 -1.64
C LEU A 299 13.12 -23.10 -2.37
N LEU A 300 12.29 -22.09 -2.12
CA LEU A 300 11.02 -21.89 -2.84
C LEU A 300 11.22 -21.70 -4.36
N ARG A 301 12.10 -20.79 -4.76
CA ARG A 301 12.33 -20.45 -6.18
C ARG A 301 13.01 -21.58 -6.95
N LYS A 302 14.02 -22.23 -6.38
CA LYS A 302 14.86 -23.21 -7.08
C LYS A 302 14.42 -24.65 -6.85
N ASN A 303 14.13 -25.04 -5.59
CA ASN A 303 13.78 -26.42 -5.28
C ASN A 303 12.28 -26.73 -5.45
N CYS A 304 11.42 -25.71 -5.34
CA CYS A 304 9.98 -25.85 -5.60
C CYS A 304 9.55 -25.19 -6.93
N HIS A 305 10.48 -24.62 -7.70
CA HIS A 305 10.26 -24.03 -9.03
C HIS A 305 9.16 -22.95 -9.08
N PHE A 306 8.98 -22.19 -7.99
CA PHE A 306 7.92 -21.19 -7.92
C PHE A 306 8.28 -19.88 -8.62
N ASN A 307 7.47 -19.48 -9.59
CA ASN A 307 7.67 -18.25 -10.38
C ASN A 307 6.64 -17.15 -10.13
N GLY A 308 5.61 -17.40 -9.30
CA GLY A 308 4.57 -16.44 -8.93
C GLY A 308 5.00 -15.44 -7.84
N VAL A 309 4.05 -14.75 -7.23
CA VAL A 309 4.32 -13.72 -6.22
C VAL A 309 4.68 -14.35 -4.88
N VAL A 310 5.85 -14.01 -4.34
CA VAL A 310 6.21 -14.36 -2.96
C VAL A 310 5.87 -13.18 -2.06
N VAL A 311 5.06 -13.41 -1.04
CA VAL A 311 4.63 -12.39 -0.08
C VAL A 311 5.07 -12.80 1.34
N THR A 312 5.42 -11.82 2.16
CA THR A 312 5.63 -12.08 3.60
C THR A 312 4.31 -12.34 4.30
N ASP A 313 4.33 -13.07 5.41
CA ASP A 313 3.31 -12.90 6.44
C ASP A 313 3.36 -11.46 7.04
N ALA A 314 2.41 -11.09 7.89
CA ALA A 314 2.27 -9.74 8.41
C ALA A 314 3.50 -9.28 9.21
N MET A 315 4.16 -8.23 8.74
CA MET A 315 5.42 -7.75 9.32
C MET A 315 5.25 -7.14 10.72
N GLU A 316 4.02 -6.88 11.15
CA GLU A 316 3.65 -6.42 12.50
C GLU A 316 3.70 -7.52 13.57
N MET A 317 3.81 -8.80 13.17
CA MET A 317 3.83 -9.94 14.10
C MET A 317 5.03 -9.90 15.06
N GLY A 318 4.81 -10.40 16.28
CA GLY A 318 5.77 -10.36 17.38
C GLY A 318 7.14 -10.92 17.02
N ALA A 319 7.21 -12.04 16.29
CA ALA A 319 8.47 -12.63 15.83
C ALA A 319 9.35 -11.62 15.07
N ILE A 320 8.77 -10.89 14.11
CA ILE A 320 9.52 -9.97 13.25
C ILE A 320 9.82 -8.66 13.97
N GLN A 321 8.90 -8.15 14.78
CA GLN A 321 9.14 -6.95 15.59
C GLN A 321 10.28 -7.18 16.60
N ASN A 322 10.26 -8.32 17.29
CA ASN A 322 11.33 -8.72 18.20
C ASN A 322 12.66 -8.92 17.48
N PHE A 323 12.65 -9.53 16.28
CA PHE A 323 13.84 -9.69 15.46
C PHE A 323 14.45 -8.35 15.05
N ALA A 324 13.62 -7.46 14.49
CA ALA A 324 14.04 -6.15 14.02
C ALA A 324 14.65 -5.32 15.15
N LYS A 325 14.00 -5.34 16.33
CA LYS A 325 14.48 -4.68 17.54
C LYS A 325 15.81 -5.27 18.03
N LYS A 326 15.88 -6.59 18.21
CA LYS A 326 17.07 -7.30 18.70
C LYS A 326 18.30 -7.07 17.81
N HIS A 327 18.09 -6.98 16.50
CA HIS A 327 19.18 -6.87 15.53
C HIS A 327 19.41 -5.44 15.01
N HIS A 328 18.61 -4.46 15.44
CA HIS A 328 18.66 -3.07 14.98
C HIS A 328 18.60 -2.94 13.44
N VAL A 329 17.68 -3.68 12.82
CA VAL A 329 17.52 -3.76 11.36
C VAL A 329 16.13 -3.30 10.92
N ASN A 330 16.03 -2.85 9.67
CA ASN A 330 14.73 -2.64 9.02
C ASN A 330 14.26 -3.96 8.38
N ALA A 331 13.14 -4.50 8.88
CA ALA A 331 12.63 -5.80 8.45
C ALA A 331 12.16 -5.80 6.98
N ASP A 332 11.55 -4.72 6.50
CA ASP A 332 11.10 -4.61 5.10
C ASP A 332 12.27 -4.71 4.12
N VAL A 333 13.39 -4.04 4.43
CA VAL A 333 14.63 -4.14 3.63
C VAL A 333 15.16 -5.57 3.63
N LEU A 334 15.13 -6.26 4.77
CA LEU A 334 15.55 -7.66 4.86
C LEU A 334 14.62 -8.59 4.06
N ALA A 335 13.30 -8.39 4.13
CA ALA A 335 12.32 -9.14 3.35
C ALA A 335 12.56 -8.99 1.84
N VAL A 336 12.81 -7.78 1.35
CA VAL A 336 13.17 -7.59 -0.07
C VAL A 336 14.49 -8.29 -0.38
N LYS A 337 15.54 -8.12 0.44
CA LYS A 337 16.84 -8.79 0.24
C LYS A 337 16.73 -10.31 0.23
N ALA A 338 15.79 -10.88 0.99
CA ALA A 338 15.50 -12.30 1.00
C ALA A 338 14.90 -12.78 -0.33
N GLY A 339 14.21 -11.90 -1.07
CA GLY A 339 13.63 -12.19 -2.39
C GLY A 339 12.10 -12.23 -2.40
N ASN A 340 11.45 -11.69 -1.36
CA ASN A 340 10.00 -11.48 -1.39
C ASN A 340 9.66 -10.41 -2.43
N ASP A 341 8.58 -10.64 -3.19
CA ASP A 341 8.08 -9.68 -4.16
C ASP A 341 7.16 -8.65 -3.51
N MET A 342 6.35 -9.08 -2.53
CA MET A 342 5.44 -8.22 -1.78
C MET A 342 5.69 -8.32 -0.27
N ILE A 343 5.47 -7.21 0.42
CA ILE A 343 5.61 -7.06 1.87
C ILE A 343 4.24 -6.72 2.42
N MET A 344 3.74 -7.54 3.32
CA MET A 344 2.51 -7.27 4.06
C MET A 344 2.84 -6.40 5.28
N SER A 345 2.65 -5.08 5.16
CA SER A 345 2.97 -4.16 6.26
C SER A 345 2.18 -2.85 6.23
N ALA A 346 1.84 -2.35 7.42
CA ALA A 346 1.35 -1.00 7.68
C ALA A 346 2.45 0.08 7.58
N ASN A 347 3.73 -0.30 7.59
CA ASN A 347 4.87 0.64 7.61
C ASN A 347 5.36 1.07 6.22
N TYR A 348 4.52 0.97 5.18
CA TYR A 348 4.89 1.28 3.79
C TYR A 348 5.56 2.66 3.61
N ARG A 349 5.20 3.68 4.41
CA ARG A 349 5.79 5.02 4.31
C ARG A 349 7.30 5.02 4.59
N SER A 350 7.73 4.39 5.69
CA SER A 350 9.14 4.28 6.07
C SER A 350 9.82 3.14 5.31
N GLY A 351 9.10 2.05 5.06
CA GLY A 351 9.56 0.90 4.27
C GLY A 351 9.98 1.29 2.85
N ILE A 352 9.15 2.03 2.10
CA ILE A 352 9.47 2.49 0.75
C ILE A 352 10.77 3.31 0.73
N ALA A 353 10.89 4.28 1.65
CA ALA A 353 12.09 5.12 1.76
C ALA A 353 13.34 4.30 2.15
N ALA A 354 13.20 3.34 3.06
CA ALA A 354 14.29 2.47 3.50
C ALA A 354 14.78 1.55 2.37
N ILE A 355 13.86 0.93 1.62
CA ILE A 355 14.19 0.09 0.46
C ILE A 355 14.85 0.94 -0.63
N ALA A 356 14.32 2.13 -0.93
CA ALA A 356 14.93 3.04 -1.90
C ALA A 356 16.37 3.42 -1.51
N LYS A 357 16.61 3.67 -0.21
CA LYS A 357 17.96 3.91 0.33
C LYS A 357 18.86 2.69 0.18
N ALA A 358 18.34 1.48 0.44
CA ALA A 358 19.09 0.23 0.26
C ALA A 358 19.45 -0.01 -1.21
N VAL A 359 18.56 0.31 -2.16
CA VAL A 359 18.85 0.26 -3.60
C VAL A 359 19.92 1.27 -4.01
N LYS A 360 19.79 2.54 -3.55
CA LYS A 360 20.82 3.58 -3.77
C LYS A 360 22.20 3.16 -3.22
N LYS A 361 22.23 2.42 -2.11
CA LYS A 361 23.44 1.84 -1.50
C LYS A 361 23.90 0.52 -2.14
N LYS A 362 23.28 0.07 -3.24
CA LYS A 362 23.56 -1.21 -3.92
C LYS A 362 23.40 -2.46 -3.03
N GLN A 363 22.66 -2.35 -1.92
CA GLN A 363 22.35 -3.49 -1.05
C GLN A 363 21.21 -4.35 -1.61
N ILE A 364 20.38 -3.75 -2.47
CA ILE A 364 19.36 -4.40 -3.30
C ILE A 364 19.58 -3.90 -4.72
N SER A 365 19.65 -4.79 -5.70
CA SER A 365 19.74 -4.36 -7.10
C SER A 365 18.39 -3.86 -7.61
N GLU A 366 18.36 -2.83 -8.46
CA GLU A 366 17.13 -2.39 -9.10
C GLU A 366 16.51 -3.46 -10.03
N SER A 367 17.33 -4.34 -10.61
CA SER A 367 16.84 -5.49 -11.39
C SER A 367 16.01 -6.45 -10.54
N GLN A 368 16.36 -6.65 -9.27
CA GLN A 368 15.56 -7.43 -8.32
C GLN A 368 14.19 -6.76 -8.07
N ILE A 369 14.17 -5.44 -7.86
CA ILE A 369 12.92 -4.69 -7.74
C ILE A 369 12.07 -4.85 -9.01
N ASN A 370 12.67 -4.69 -10.19
CA ASN A 370 11.97 -4.84 -11.46
C ASN A 370 11.41 -6.27 -11.64
N ALA A 371 12.15 -7.31 -11.23
CA ALA A 371 11.69 -8.69 -11.31
C ALA A 371 10.48 -8.94 -10.41
N SER A 372 10.49 -8.40 -9.19
CA SER A 372 9.35 -8.50 -8.27
C SER A 372 8.13 -7.76 -8.79
N VAL A 373 8.29 -6.50 -9.20
CA VAL A 373 7.18 -5.70 -9.76
C VAL A 373 6.63 -6.33 -11.04
N LYS A 374 7.47 -6.96 -11.86
CA LYS A 374 7.01 -7.72 -13.02
C LYS A 374 6.04 -8.84 -12.64
N ARG A 375 6.37 -9.66 -11.63
CA ARG A 375 5.48 -10.73 -11.16
C ARG A 375 4.15 -10.20 -10.63
N ILE A 376 4.20 -9.10 -9.89
CA ILE A 376 3.01 -8.43 -9.34
C ILE A 376 2.10 -7.93 -10.49
N LEU A 377 2.67 -7.25 -11.48
CA LEU A 377 1.91 -6.77 -12.64
C LEU A 377 1.39 -7.94 -13.50
N THR A 378 2.15 -9.04 -13.62
CA THR A 378 1.68 -10.26 -14.28
C THR A 378 0.49 -10.87 -13.54
N MET A 379 0.52 -10.94 -12.21
CA MET A 379 -0.61 -11.41 -11.40
C MET A 379 -1.83 -10.50 -11.57
N LYS A 380 -1.66 -9.17 -11.50
CA LYS A 380 -2.74 -8.20 -11.76
C LYS A 380 -3.33 -8.35 -13.17
N ASN A 381 -2.50 -8.63 -14.17
CA ASN A 381 -2.94 -8.87 -15.55
C ASN A 381 -3.72 -10.18 -15.69
N LYS A 382 -3.29 -11.25 -15.01
CA LYS A 382 -4.01 -12.54 -14.95
C LYS A 382 -5.41 -12.35 -14.38
N LEU A 383 -5.53 -11.54 -13.33
CA LEU A 383 -6.82 -11.16 -12.70
C LEU A 383 -7.63 -10.13 -13.49
N HIS A 384 -7.21 -9.79 -14.72
CA HIS A 384 -7.88 -8.81 -15.58
C HIS A 384 -8.04 -7.41 -14.96
N LEU A 385 -7.19 -7.05 -13.99
CA LEU A 385 -7.23 -5.74 -13.35
C LEU A 385 -6.60 -4.67 -14.23
N LEU A 386 -5.62 -5.02 -15.06
CA LEU A 386 -4.84 -4.07 -15.82
C LEU A 386 -5.43 -3.77 -17.20
N SER A 387 -5.25 -2.52 -17.61
CA SER A 387 -5.41 -2.03 -18.96
C SER A 387 -4.12 -1.39 -19.46
N ALA A 388 -4.01 -1.21 -20.78
CA ALA A 388 -2.89 -0.51 -21.39
C ALA A 388 -2.74 0.94 -20.88
N ALA A 389 -3.82 1.57 -20.40
CA ALA A 389 -3.79 2.93 -19.88
C ALA A 389 -3.10 3.02 -18.52
N ASP A 390 -3.29 2.01 -17.66
CA ASP A 390 -2.73 1.97 -16.29
C ASP A 390 -1.19 1.91 -16.30
N LEU A 391 -0.62 1.33 -17.36
CA LEU A 391 0.82 1.21 -17.54
C LEU A 391 1.47 2.40 -18.27
N LYS A 392 0.69 3.40 -18.68
CA LYS A 392 1.25 4.61 -19.30
C LYS A 392 1.92 5.47 -18.23
N VAL A 393 3.24 5.38 -18.16
CA VAL A 393 4.04 6.35 -17.41
C VAL A 393 3.99 7.69 -18.15
N LYS A 394 3.22 8.66 -17.65
CA LYS A 394 3.27 10.02 -18.19
C LYS A 394 4.71 10.53 -18.00
N PRO A 395 5.39 11.00 -19.05
CA PRO A 395 6.74 11.53 -18.92
C PRO A 395 6.73 12.64 -17.88
N ASP A 396 7.67 12.54 -16.94
CA ASP A 396 7.79 13.45 -15.82
C ASP A 396 8.25 14.84 -16.32
N LYS A 397 7.29 15.66 -16.76
CA LYS A 397 7.49 17.08 -17.06
C LYS A 397 7.18 17.95 -15.83
N ARG A 398 7.45 17.49 -14.60
CA ARG A 398 7.23 18.25 -13.35
C ARG A 398 8.33 19.29 -13.08
N SER A 399 8.60 20.19 -14.02
CA SER A 399 9.74 21.13 -13.90
C SER A 399 9.40 22.61 -14.05
N PHE A 400 8.14 23.04 -13.89
CA PHE A 400 7.82 24.49 -13.94
C PHE A 400 6.96 24.93 -12.75
N PHE A 401 7.61 25.01 -11.58
CA PHE A 401 7.10 25.76 -10.44
C PHE A 401 8.22 26.57 -9.78
N SER A 402 7.98 27.85 -9.53
CA SER A 402 8.86 28.75 -8.79
C SER A 402 8.00 29.63 -7.88
N LEU A 403 8.21 29.55 -6.57
CA LEU A 403 7.70 30.56 -5.66
C LEU A 403 8.55 31.84 -5.85
N LYS A 404 7.91 32.99 -6.04
CA LYS A 404 8.60 34.26 -6.31
C LYS A 404 8.60 35.20 -5.10
N SER A 405 7.52 35.23 -4.33
CA SER A 405 7.44 36.11 -3.16
C SER A 405 6.37 35.68 -2.19
N VAL A 406 6.58 35.99 -0.91
CA VAL A 406 5.51 36.11 0.10
C VAL A 406 5.60 37.51 0.68
N LYS A 407 4.66 38.38 0.31
CA LYS A 407 4.62 39.79 0.75
C LYS A 407 3.56 39.98 1.83
N TYR A 408 3.81 40.87 2.79
CA TYR A 408 2.88 41.15 3.88
C TYR A 408 2.49 42.63 3.85
N HIS A 409 1.19 42.94 3.71
CA HIS A 409 0.70 44.31 3.71
C HIS A 409 -0.72 44.36 4.30
N ASN A 410 -1.02 45.37 5.11
CA ASN A 410 -2.34 45.63 5.72
C ASN A 410 -3.05 44.39 6.28
N GLY A 411 -2.35 43.59 7.10
CA GLY A 411 -2.92 42.39 7.71
C GLY A 411 -3.19 41.23 6.74
N GLN A 412 -2.68 41.28 5.50
CA GLN A 412 -2.77 40.20 4.53
C GLN A 412 -1.40 39.67 4.12
N ALA A 413 -1.32 38.40 3.73
CA ALA A 413 -0.15 37.78 3.12
C ALA A 413 -0.46 37.43 1.67
N THR A 414 0.39 37.89 0.76
CA THR A 414 0.29 37.70 -0.68
C THR A 414 1.41 36.80 -1.17
N ILE A 415 1.06 35.58 -1.56
CA ILE A 415 1.95 34.54 -2.08
C ILE A 415 1.90 34.63 -3.61
N ALA A 416 3.03 34.89 -4.26
CA ALA A 416 3.12 34.93 -5.72
C ALA A 416 4.19 33.98 -6.26
N GLY A 417 3.96 33.45 -7.46
CA GLY A 417 4.89 32.54 -8.10
C GLY A 417 4.62 32.34 -9.58
N GLN A 418 5.36 31.42 -10.18
CA GLN A 418 5.15 30.90 -11.52
C GLN A 418 4.85 29.40 -11.44
N ALA A 419 3.88 28.96 -12.22
CA ALA A 419 3.49 27.58 -12.43
C ALA A 419 3.24 27.37 -13.94
N LYS A 420 2.88 26.15 -14.33
CA LYS A 420 2.43 25.88 -15.70
C LYS A 420 1.23 26.78 -16.05
N LYS A 421 1.19 27.29 -17.29
CA LYS A 421 0.09 28.12 -17.79
C LYS A 421 -1.27 27.50 -17.48
N ASN A 422 -2.20 28.30 -16.96
CA ASN A 422 -3.55 27.88 -16.57
C ASN A 422 -3.64 26.78 -15.49
N ALA A 423 -2.53 26.40 -14.84
CA ALA A 423 -2.56 25.43 -13.76
C ALA A 423 -3.43 25.95 -12.61
N LYS A 424 -4.14 25.05 -11.92
CA LYS A 424 -4.82 25.37 -10.66
C LYS A 424 -3.80 25.27 -9.53
N ILE A 425 -3.68 26.33 -8.75
CA ILE A 425 -2.83 26.41 -7.57
C ILE A 425 -3.75 26.46 -6.37
N THR A 426 -3.63 25.49 -5.48
CA THR A 426 -4.49 25.32 -4.30
C THR A 426 -3.65 25.46 -3.03
N LEU A 427 -4.02 26.41 -2.19
CA LEU A 427 -3.51 26.57 -0.84
C LEU A 427 -4.39 25.77 0.12
N ARG A 428 -3.80 24.86 0.89
CA ARG A 428 -4.48 24.03 1.90
C ARG A 428 -3.92 24.31 3.28
N ASP A 429 -4.73 24.22 4.31
CA ASP A 429 -4.27 24.27 5.70
C ASP A 429 -3.54 22.97 6.06
N ASN A 430 -2.36 23.04 6.66
CA ASN A 430 -1.57 21.84 6.99
C ASN A 430 -2.17 20.98 8.10
N SER A 431 -2.94 21.58 9.01
CA SER A 431 -3.49 20.87 10.18
C SER A 431 -4.62 19.92 9.81
N ASN A 432 -5.45 20.28 8.82
CA ASN A 432 -6.68 19.58 8.47
C ASN A 432 -6.84 19.34 6.96
N ASN A 433 -5.87 19.79 6.15
CA ASN A 433 -5.82 19.64 4.69
C ASN A 433 -6.99 20.30 3.93
N GLN A 434 -7.76 21.16 4.59
CA GLN A 434 -8.88 21.88 3.98
C GLN A 434 -8.36 22.92 2.99
N VAL A 435 -9.09 23.11 1.89
CA VAL A 435 -8.76 24.12 0.89
C VAL A 435 -9.06 25.50 1.47
N VAL A 436 -8.03 26.30 1.65
CA VAL A 436 -8.12 27.67 2.15
C VAL A 436 -8.40 28.62 0.98
N LYS A 437 -7.67 28.45 -0.13
CA LYS A 437 -7.85 29.25 -1.34
C LYS A 437 -7.37 28.50 -2.57
N SER A 438 -7.92 28.84 -3.73
CA SER A 438 -7.43 28.34 -5.01
C SER A 438 -7.44 29.45 -6.05
N VAL A 439 -6.41 29.48 -6.89
CA VAL A 439 -6.31 30.39 -8.04
C VAL A 439 -5.86 29.62 -9.27
N LYS A 440 -6.01 30.21 -10.44
CA LYS A 440 -5.38 29.71 -11.67
C LYS A 440 -4.19 30.60 -12.02
N ALA A 441 -3.09 29.99 -12.44
CA ALA A 441 -2.00 30.72 -13.06
C ALA A 441 -2.48 31.34 -14.38
N ASP A 442 -1.99 32.52 -14.71
CA ASP A 442 -2.33 33.23 -15.94
C ASP A 442 -1.73 32.55 -17.18
N ARG A 443 -1.93 33.18 -18.35
CA ARG A 443 -1.41 32.69 -19.65
C ARG A 443 0.12 32.67 -19.71
N LYS A 444 0.79 33.44 -18.85
CA LYS A 444 2.26 33.48 -18.69
C LYS A 444 2.74 32.62 -17.50
N GLY A 445 1.83 31.87 -16.86
CA GLY A 445 2.13 31.00 -15.73
C GLY A 445 2.21 31.72 -14.37
N LYS A 446 1.98 33.03 -14.28
CA LYS A 446 2.06 33.75 -12.99
C LYS A 446 0.81 33.51 -12.15
N PHE A 447 0.96 33.38 -10.85
CA PHE A 447 -0.16 33.30 -9.91
C PHE A 447 0.09 34.18 -8.69
N THR A 448 -1.01 34.61 -8.06
CA THR A 448 -1.02 35.36 -6.81
C THR A 448 -2.15 34.86 -5.92
N LEU A 449 -1.87 34.62 -4.64
CA LEU A 449 -2.80 34.16 -3.60
C LEU A 449 -2.71 35.09 -2.41
N THR A 450 -3.83 35.68 -2.01
CA THR A 450 -3.89 36.56 -0.84
C THR A 450 -4.74 35.94 0.26
N LEU A 451 -4.26 35.97 1.50
CA LEU A 451 -4.96 35.47 2.68
C LEU A 451 -4.82 36.43 3.87
N ALA A 452 -5.78 36.39 4.79
CA ALA A 452 -5.72 37.16 6.02
C ALA A 452 -4.65 36.60 6.97
N GLN A 453 -3.88 37.49 7.60
CA GLN A 453 -2.97 37.15 8.68
C GLN A 453 -3.77 36.84 9.95
N LYS A 454 -3.35 35.82 10.71
CA LYS A 454 -3.87 35.54 12.05
C LYS A 454 -2.75 35.72 13.08
N PRO A 455 -3.10 35.99 14.36
CA PRO A 455 -2.11 36.16 15.44
C PRO A 455 -1.14 34.97 15.57
N GLN A 456 -1.67 33.76 15.41
CA GLN A 456 -0.89 32.52 15.45
C GLN A 456 -0.28 32.18 14.09
N VAL A 457 0.86 31.47 14.11
CA VAL A 457 1.49 30.96 12.88
C VAL A 457 0.56 29.98 12.19
N GLN A 458 0.24 30.26 10.93
CA GLN A 458 -0.57 29.39 10.09
C GLN A 458 0.34 28.68 9.09
N SER A 459 0.27 27.35 9.06
CA SER A 459 1.03 26.53 8.12
C SER A 459 0.12 26.07 6.99
N TYR A 460 0.58 26.24 5.75
CA TYR A 460 -0.17 25.90 4.55
C TYR A 460 0.64 25.03 3.59
N PHE A 461 -0.07 24.22 2.79
CA PHE A 461 0.48 23.45 1.69
C PHE A 461 -0.03 24.02 0.36
N LEU A 462 0.89 24.53 -0.45
CA LEU A 462 0.61 25.00 -1.79
C LEU A 462 0.77 23.84 -2.77
N THR A 463 -0.28 23.51 -3.52
CA THR A 463 -0.32 22.35 -4.41
C THR A 463 -0.80 22.72 -5.81
N SER A 464 -0.41 21.93 -6.80
CA SER A 464 -0.99 21.98 -8.14
C SER A 464 -0.92 20.58 -8.77
N PRO A 465 -1.79 20.24 -9.73
CA PRO A 465 -1.69 18.97 -10.46
C PRO A 465 -0.32 18.73 -11.12
N ASP A 466 0.43 19.80 -11.39
CA ASP A 466 1.67 19.76 -12.17
C ASP A 466 2.98 19.85 -11.35
N PHE A 467 2.94 19.97 -10.01
CA PHE A 467 4.15 19.97 -9.15
C PHE A 467 3.91 19.42 -7.74
N VAL A 468 4.97 18.95 -7.09
CA VAL A 468 4.94 18.45 -5.69
C VAL A 468 4.91 19.64 -4.74
N GLY A 469 3.89 19.70 -3.89
CA GLY A 469 3.55 20.93 -3.15
C GLY A 469 4.64 21.52 -2.26
N VAL A 470 4.52 22.82 -2.01
CA VAL A 470 5.43 23.65 -1.20
C VAL A 470 4.75 24.04 0.10
N ASN A 471 5.40 23.81 1.24
CA ASN A 471 4.91 24.30 2.54
C ASN A 471 5.24 25.78 2.72
N LEU A 472 4.30 26.53 3.29
CA LEU A 472 4.40 27.96 3.56
C LEU A 472 3.94 28.23 4.99
N ALA A 473 4.65 29.09 5.72
CA ALA A 473 4.19 29.61 7.01
C ALA A 473 3.81 31.08 6.89
N VAL A 474 2.69 31.47 7.51
CA VAL A 474 2.16 32.85 7.51
C VAL A 474 1.81 33.25 8.94
N LYS A 475 2.41 34.33 9.44
CA LYS A 475 2.21 34.89 10.80
C LYS A 475 1.64 36.32 10.73
N ALA A 476 1.20 36.91 11.85
CA ALA A 476 0.87 38.34 12.01
C ALA A 476 2.11 39.24 12.26
N LYS A 477 1.98 40.57 11.99
CA LYS A 477 3.05 41.59 12.14
C LYS A 477 3.29 41.87 13.61
N THR A 478 4.53 41.74 14.06
CA THR A 478 4.99 42.25 15.37
C THR A 478 6.21 43.14 15.11
N GLY A 479 6.02 44.46 15.08
CA GLY A 479 7.10 45.46 15.02
C GLY A 479 7.40 46.09 13.65
N ASN A 480 8.30 47.09 13.69
CA ASN A 480 8.81 47.85 12.56
C ASN A 480 9.87 47.04 11.80
N SER A 481 9.43 46.27 10.83
CA SER A 481 10.28 45.55 9.87
C SER A 481 9.90 45.93 8.44
N VAL A 482 10.91 46.02 7.56
CA VAL A 482 10.84 46.37 6.13
C VAL A 482 9.78 45.56 5.37
N ASP A 483 9.23 46.17 4.31
CA ASP A 483 8.00 45.74 3.63
C ASP A 483 8.15 44.53 2.68
N SER A 484 9.36 44.05 2.39
CA SER A 484 9.54 42.91 1.48
C SER A 484 10.77 42.03 1.76
N PHE A 485 10.55 40.72 1.67
CA PHE A 485 11.57 39.67 1.77
C PHE A 485 11.26 38.62 0.70
N LEU A 486 12.18 38.40 -0.24
CA LEU A 486 11.94 37.63 -1.46
C LEU A 486 12.81 36.37 -1.49
N LEU A 487 12.18 35.22 -1.73
CA LEU A 487 12.88 33.97 -2.03
C LEU A 487 12.92 33.81 -3.55
N ASP A 488 14.11 33.83 -4.13
CA ASP A 488 14.30 33.75 -5.59
C ASP A 488 14.27 32.31 -6.08
N SER A 489 14.97 31.42 -5.36
CA SER A 489 15.06 30.02 -5.73
C SER A 489 15.41 29.10 -4.56
N VAL A 490 14.91 27.86 -4.64
CA VAL A 490 15.46 26.72 -3.92
C VAL A 490 15.86 25.70 -4.96
N SER A 491 17.17 25.48 -5.12
CA SER A 491 17.72 24.52 -6.06
C SER A 491 18.52 23.46 -5.33
N TYR A 492 18.54 22.25 -5.86
CA TYR A 492 19.25 21.13 -5.24
C TYR A 492 20.52 20.81 -6.04
N ASN A 493 21.61 20.50 -5.35
CA ASN A 493 22.78 19.95 -6.04
C ASN A 493 22.41 18.58 -6.66
N LYS A 494 23.18 18.09 -7.64
CA LYS A 494 22.86 16.83 -8.37
C LYS A 494 22.64 15.62 -7.44
N LYS A 495 23.26 15.64 -6.26
CA LYS A 495 23.19 14.58 -5.24
C LYS A 495 22.03 14.77 -4.24
N HIS A 496 21.33 15.91 -4.26
CA HIS A 496 20.33 16.34 -3.27
C HIS A 496 20.83 16.16 -1.82
N THR A 497 22.09 16.50 -1.59
CA THR A 497 22.70 16.56 -0.25
C THR A 497 22.80 17.98 0.27
N GLN A 498 22.63 18.96 -0.62
CA GLN A 498 22.57 20.38 -0.31
C GLN A 498 21.48 21.02 -1.14
N ALA A 499 20.78 21.98 -0.55
CA ALA A 499 19.93 22.91 -1.26
C ALA A 499 20.59 24.28 -1.26
N THR A 500 20.66 24.94 -2.41
CA THR A 500 20.98 26.37 -2.49
C THR A 500 19.68 27.14 -2.36
N ILE A 501 19.60 27.95 -1.31
CA ILE A 501 18.47 28.85 -1.08
C ILE A 501 18.96 30.27 -1.35
N SER A 502 18.37 30.93 -2.34
CA SER A 502 18.70 32.30 -2.73
C SER A 502 17.49 33.22 -2.62
N GLY A 503 17.75 34.50 -2.43
CA GLY A 503 16.72 35.51 -2.37
C GLY A 503 17.26 36.93 -2.41
N GLN A 504 16.36 37.89 -2.22
CA GLN A 504 16.66 39.31 -2.20
C GLN A 504 15.95 40.01 -1.03
N VAL A 505 16.63 41.00 -0.46
CA VAL A 505 16.14 41.97 0.51
C VAL A 505 16.19 43.34 -0.19
N PRO A 506 15.07 43.81 -0.77
CA PRO A 506 15.08 44.99 -1.65
C PRO A 506 15.56 46.30 -1.01
N ASP A 507 15.49 46.43 0.32
CA ASP A 507 15.89 47.63 1.06
C ASP A 507 17.02 47.34 2.07
N SER A 508 18.07 46.63 1.64
CA SER A 508 19.10 46.09 2.55
C SER A 508 20.11 47.10 3.11
N GLY A 509 20.01 48.40 2.79
CA GLY A 509 21.00 49.40 3.21
C GLY A 509 22.41 49.14 2.64
N ALA A 510 23.45 49.59 3.34
CA ALA A 510 24.86 49.41 2.95
C ALA A 510 25.29 47.93 2.99
N GLU A 511 26.27 47.56 2.14
CA GLU A 511 26.83 46.20 2.08
C GLU A 511 27.25 45.67 3.46
N GLY A 512 26.87 44.44 3.80
CA GLY A 512 27.28 43.83 5.07
C GLY A 512 26.46 44.23 6.29
N SER A 513 25.49 45.14 6.16
CA SER A 513 24.63 45.58 7.27
C SER A 513 23.58 44.54 7.70
N LEU A 514 23.29 43.53 6.86
CA LEU A 514 22.30 42.48 7.14
C LEU A 514 22.87 41.08 6.89
N THR A 515 22.52 40.16 7.79
CA THR A 515 22.84 38.73 7.69
C THR A 515 21.56 37.90 7.68
N VAL A 516 21.45 37.01 6.69
CA VAL A 516 20.41 35.99 6.59
C VAL A 516 20.89 34.72 7.27
N ASN A 517 20.21 34.30 8.32
CA ASN A 517 20.44 33.06 9.04
C ASN A 517 19.52 31.97 8.52
N TYR A 518 20.04 30.76 8.38
CA TYR A 518 19.28 29.56 8.04
C TYR A 518 19.32 28.66 9.27
N LEU A 519 18.19 28.50 9.93
CA LEU A 519 18.04 27.81 11.21
C LEU A 519 17.29 26.49 11.00
N ASP A 520 17.59 25.45 11.79
CA ASP A 520 16.70 24.28 11.88
C ASP A 520 15.45 24.71 12.64
N ALA A 521 14.29 24.72 11.97
CA ALA A 521 13.06 25.30 12.51
C ALA A 521 12.50 24.58 13.74
N ASN A 522 12.96 23.35 14.01
CA ASN A 522 12.51 22.60 15.19
C ASN A 522 13.37 22.91 16.42
N THR A 523 14.61 23.33 16.22
CA THR A 523 15.60 23.53 17.30
C THR A 523 16.06 24.97 17.46
N GLY A 524 15.75 25.84 16.48
CA GLY A 524 16.27 27.21 16.40
C GLY A 524 17.78 27.27 16.13
N LYS A 525 18.47 26.13 15.99
CA LYS A 525 19.92 26.09 15.85
C LYS A 525 20.33 26.57 14.47
N LYS A 526 21.27 27.53 14.43
CA LYS A 526 21.84 28.04 13.18
C LYS A 526 22.58 26.93 12.42
N ILE A 527 22.20 26.74 11.16
CA ILE A 527 22.81 25.80 10.23
C ILE A 527 23.88 26.53 9.40
N THR A 528 23.52 27.68 8.83
CA THR A 528 24.43 28.52 8.04
C THR A 528 23.92 29.97 8.02
N SER A 529 24.67 30.87 7.41
CA SER A 529 24.23 32.24 7.11
C SER A 529 24.81 32.76 5.80
N ALA A 530 24.14 33.73 5.19
CA ALA A 530 24.63 34.51 4.08
C ALA A 530 24.60 36.00 4.43
N VAL A 531 25.64 36.74 4.04
CA VAL A 531 25.63 38.20 4.07
C VAL A 531 24.81 38.68 2.88
N VAL A 532 24.01 39.73 3.09
CA VAL A 532 23.27 40.38 2.00
C VAL A 532 24.23 41.33 1.26
N GLY A 533 24.37 41.12 -0.05
CA GLY A 533 25.24 41.94 -0.92
C GLY A 533 24.67 43.33 -1.22
N LYS A 534 25.48 44.21 -1.84
CA LYS A 534 25.05 45.59 -2.24
C LYS A 534 23.80 45.64 -3.11
N ASP A 535 23.54 44.59 -3.89
CA ASP A 535 22.37 44.46 -4.75
C ASP A 535 21.14 43.87 -4.01
N GLY A 536 21.24 43.73 -2.69
CA GLY A 536 20.23 43.16 -1.83
C GLY A 536 20.14 41.63 -1.91
N LYS A 537 20.99 40.95 -2.68
CA LYS A 537 20.88 39.50 -2.86
C LYS A 537 21.61 38.72 -1.78
N PHE A 538 21.09 37.54 -1.48
CA PHE A 538 21.72 36.57 -0.61
C PHE A 538 21.59 35.16 -1.18
N SER A 539 22.54 34.29 -0.87
CA SER A 539 22.49 32.88 -1.22
C SER A 539 23.32 32.07 -0.24
N ALA A 540 22.75 30.96 0.26
CA ALA A 540 23.50 29.98 1.04
C ALA A 540 23.19 28.56 0.59
N GLN A 541 24.19 27.70 0.73
CA GLN A 541 24.00 26.26 0.66
C GLN A 541 23.64 25.72 2.03
N VAL A 542 22.49 25.06 2.11
CA VAL A 542 21.98 24.41 3.31
C VAL A 542 22.17 22.90 3.17
N PRO A 543 22.94 22.25 4.06
CA PRO A 543 23.10 20.79 4.06
C PRO A 543 21.79 20.11 4.43
N LEU A 544 21.44 19.07 3.66
CA LEU A 544 20.27 18.24 3.87
C LEU A 544 20.66 17.05 4.75
N THR A 545 20.27 17.13 6.01
CA THR A 545 20.61 16.14 7.06
C THR A 545 19.45 15.19 7.38
N LYS A 546 18.22 15.53 6.96
CA LYS A 546 16.98 14.78 7.21
C LYS A 546 16.20 14.57 5.90
N SER A 547 15.32 13.56 5.89
CA SER A 547 14.44 13.25 4.74
C SER A 547 13.51 14.42 4.37
N SER A 548 13.04 15.11 5.39
CA SER A 548 12.37 16.41 5.33
C SER A 548 13.00 17.29 6.40
N GLN A 549 13.50 18.45 6.03
CA GLN A 549 14.17 19.39 6.92
C GLN A 549 13.50 20.74 6.82
N ASN A 550 12.97 21.20 7.94
CA ASN A 550 12.35 22.51 8.06
C ASN A 550 13.45 23.54 8.34
N ILE A 551 13.59 24.53 7.46
CA ILE A 551 14.59 25.58 7.56
C ILE A 551 13.87 26.91 7.78
N ASP A 552 14.15 27.58 8.89
CA ASP A 552 13.77 28.99 9.05
C ASP A 552 14.85 29.86 8.43
N VAL A 553 14.47 30.63 7.41
CA VAL A 553 15.32 31.66 6.81
C VAL A 553 14.96 32.98 7.48
N ALA A 554 15.84 33.44 8.38
CA ALA A 554 15.62 34.53 9.32
C ALA A 554 16.61 35.67 9.09
N ILE A 555 16.17 36.92 9.12
CA ILE A 555 17.03 38.11 9.10
C ILE A 555 16.75 38.90 10.37
N SER A 556 17.78 39.38 11.07
CA SER A 556 17.60 40.16 12.30
C SER A 556 16.71 41.39 12.04
N GLY A 557 15.58 41.48 12.73
CA GLY A 557 14.59 42.56 12.53
C GLY A 557 13.55 42.31 11.42
N TYR A 558 13.50 41.12 10.82
CA TYR A 558 12.54 40.72 9.76
C TYR A 558 11.79 39.45 10.17
N ARG A 559 10.77 39.05 9.39
CA ARG A 559 10.01 37.81 9.65
C ARG A 559 10.62 36.59 8.96
N ASP A 560 10.57 35.45 9.65
CA ASP A 560 11.10 34.18 9.19
C ASP A 560 10.28 33.57 8.03
N LEU A 561 10.97 32.96 7.06
CA LEU A 561 10.37 32.04 6.08
C LEU A 561 10.72 30.61 6.42
N LEU A 562 9.70 29.78 6.68
CA LEU A 562 9.85 28.34 6.80
C LEU A 562 9.95 27.70 5.41
N VAL A 563 11.15 27.27 5.03
CA VAL A 563 11.44 26.48 3.83
C VAL A 563 11.57 25.01 4.22
N VAL A 564 10.62 24.18 3.79
CA VAL A 564 10.73 22.72 3.99
C VAL A 564 11.52 22.12 2.84
N LEU A 565 12.78 21.79 3.10
CA LEU A 565 13.65 21.10 2.17
C LEU A 565 13.37 19.60 2.22
N GLN A 566 13.13 18.99 1.07
CA GLN A 566 13.00 17.53 0.96
C GLN A 566 14.26 16.97 0.29
N SER A 567 14.95 16.07 0.99
CA SER A 567 15.97 15.26 0.35
C SER A 567 15.29 14.16 -0.49
N LYS A 568 15.90 13.73 -1.61
CA LYS A 568 15.33 12.78 -2.60
C LYS A 568 14.50 11.62 -2.06
#